data_AF-A0A848V832-F1
#
_entry.id   AF-A0A848V832-F1
#
_cell.length_a   1.000
_cell.length_b   1.000
_cell.length_c   1.000
_cell.angle_alpha   90.00
_cell.angle_beta   90.00
_cell.angle_gamma   90.00
#
_symmetry.space_group_name_H-M   'P 1'
#
loop_
_entity.id
_entity.type
_entity.pdbx_description
1 polymer ?
#
loop_
_entity_poly.entity_id
_entity_poly.type
_entity_poly.pdbx_seq_one_letter_code
_entity_poly.pdbx_strand_id
1 'polypeptide(L)'
;MRKLLMTTLAAAAILSACSDKSSEVVEPGINEGKIETGETTNPSMNLSDPLAARFNKFKAVTMDADTSFLSESERAVVNKLIEASQPLSEIYMLQLNAENPAIRQSIVNSDAKNKALLLQLFDLHFGPCDTLEAGAVFYGDTPCPKGGGFYPADMTKEEFESWINANPDDAESFKSGYTIIRRDGDGLVAIPYSEAYKPQVTKVARILREAADLSEEPTLKRFLRLRAKSLMSDDYFESEMAWMDLEGNIDVAIGPYEVYDDQLFGYKTAFEMFLTIKNPEESAALAKYKDYLRDMEANLPVEERYKNFDRGFESPIIAAYQIQGGGDNVPGVQTIAFNLPNDERVREAKGAKKVILNNVLGAKYDLILAPIGKRVLVPKQAALTVKKYMANNTLFHELSHSLGPGNITIDGRETSVNAELKELSSGLEEGKADVMGIYNILYMMERGELPVSEKESLFATYFSGLFRSVRFGTDAAHAKGAAIQYSYYRETGAVSWDEKQQRFKINHEVFEQAVSDLTGMFIRIQGNGDYEAAKAFLDKYAKLDAEAKIILNDLDGIPYDIRPIYPKGI
;
A
#
# COMPACT_ATOMS: atom_id res chain seq x y z
N MET A 1 -44.84 -40.52 -57.40
CA MET A 1 -45.13 -41.35 -56.20
C MET A 1 -45.21 -40.39 -55.02
N ARG A 2 -46.41 -39.93 -54.59
CA ARG A 2 -47.21 -40.45 -53.45
C ARG A 2 -46.31 -40.78 -52.25
N LYS A 3 -46.39 -40.14 -51.07
CA LYS A 3 -47.49 -39.69 -50.18
C LYS A 3 -46.93 -38.52 -49.30
N LEU A 4 -47.57 -37.40 -48.96
CA LEU A 4 -48.85 -37.07 -48.29
C LEU A 4 -49.06 -37.75 -46.92
N LEU A 5 -48.93 -36.99 -45.82
CA LEU A 5 -49.82 -37.07 -44.65
C LEU A 5 -49.72 -35.80 -43.78
N MET A 6 -50.82 -35.04 -43.81
CA MET A 6 -51.24 -34.02 -42.85
C MET A 6 -51.93 -34.67 -41.65
N THR A 7 -52.37 -33.83 -40.69
CA THR A 7 -53.36 -34.01 -39.60
C THR A 7 -52.77 -34.45 -38.24
N THR A 8 -53.14 -33.91 -37.07
CA THR A 8 -54.04 -32.80 -36.65
C THR A 8 -53.81 -32.50 -35.15
N LEU A 9 -54.29 -31.35 -34.70
CA LEU A 9 -54.48 -30.87 -33.32
C LEU A 9 -54.92 -31.92 -32.28
N ALA A 10 -54.43 -31.75 -31.04
CA ALA A 10 -55.26 -31.85 -29.83
C ALA A 10 -54.66 -31.00 -28.69
N ALA A 11 -55.46 -30.05 -28.20
CA ALA A 11 -55.20 -29.29 -27.00
C ALA A 11 -55.57 -30.12 -25.76
N ALA A 12 -54.76 -30.03 -24.69
CA ALA A 12 -55.17 -30.36 -23.33
C ALA A 12 -54.41 -29.44 -22.37
N ALA A 13 -55.15 -28.54 -21.72
CA ALA A 13 -54.69 -27.75 -20.59
C ALA A 13 -54.90 -28.55 -19.30
N ILE A 14 -53.86 -28.70 -18.48
CA ILE A 14 -53.99 -28.92 -17.02
C ILE A 14 -52.87 -28.13 -16.32
N LEU A 15 -53.28 -27.35 -15.32
CA LEU A 15 -52.50 -26.52 -14.43
C LEU A 15 -51.48 -27.31 -13.58
N SER A 16 -50.30 -26.73 -13.32
CA SER A 16 -49.81 -26.37 -11.97
C SER A 16 -48.27 -26.33 -11.86
N ALA A 17 -47.83 -25.46 -10.95
CA ALA A 17 -46.52 -25.36 -10.32
C ALA A 17 -45.39 -24.62 -11.07
N CYS A 18 -45.28 -23.34 -10.73
CA CYS A 18 -44.06 -22.54 -10.83
C CYS A 18 -42.89 -23.24 -10.10
N SER A 19 -41.72 -23.25 -10.72
CA SER A 19 -40.45 -23.09 -10.00
C SER A 19 -39.52 -22.25 -10.85
N ASP A 20 -39.40 -20.97 -10.51
CA ASP A 20 -38.27 -20.14 -10.92
C ASP A 20 -36.99 -20.82 -10.43
N LYS A 21 -36.15 -21.26 -11.37
CA LYS A 21 -34.75 -21.51 -11.08
C LYS A 21 -34.01 -20.21 -11.36
N SER A 22 -33.99 -19.34 -10.34
CA SER A 22 -32.95 -18.33 -10.23
C SER A 22 -31.61 -19.04 -10.18
N SER A 23 -30.76 -18.76 -11.15
CA SER A 23 -29.32 -19.02 -11.04
C SER A 23 -28.81 -18.17 -9.88
N GLU A 24 -28.55 -18.79 -8.74
CA GLU A 24 -27.77 -18.16 -7.66
C GLU A 24 -26.38 -17.83 -8.22
N VAL A 25 -26.13 -16.53 -8.39
CA VAL A 25 -24.79 -15.99 -8.50
C VAL A 25 -24.17 -16.16 -7.12
N VAL A 26 -23.23 -17.09 -6.99
CA VAL A 26 -22.40 -17.21 -5.79
C VAL A 26 -21.47 -16.00 -5.79
N GLU A 27 -21.78 -15.01 -4.93
CA GLU A 27 -20.89 -13.88 -4.70
C GLU A 27 -19.59 -14.36 -4.02
N PRO A 28 -18.40 -13.92 -4.46
CA PRO A 28 -17.17 -14.12 -3.71
C PRO A 28 -17.23 -13.24 -2.45
N GLY A 29 -17.61 -13.84 -1.33
CA GLY A 29 -17.49 -13.23 -0.02
C GLY A 29 -16.01 -13.17 0.36
N ILE A 30 -15.48 -11.97 0.56
CA ILE A 30 -14.23 -11.78 1.31
C ILE A 30 -14.47 -12.43 2.67
N ASN A 31 -13.68 -13.44 3.04
CA ASN A 31 -13.91 -14.19 4.26
C ASN A 31 -13.84 -13.23 5.46
N GLU A 32 -14.95 -13.08 6.17
CA GLU A 32 -15.11 -12.20 7.33
C GLU A 32 -14.42 -12.80 8.55
N GLY A 33 -13.09 -13.00 8.47
CA GLY A 33 -12.28 -13.41 9.60
C GLY A 33 -12.60 -12.52 10.79
N LYS A 34 -13.13 -13.13 11.87
CA LYS A 34 -13.43 -12.41 13.11
C LYS A 34 -12.11 -11.92 13.69
N ILE A 35 -11.89 -10.62 13.62
CA ILE A 35 -10.76 -9.99 14.30
C ILE A 35 -11.09 -9.95 15.79
N GLU A 36 -10.50 -10.87 16.56
CA GLU A 36 -10.53 -10.76 18.01
C GLU A 36 -9.66 -9.59 18.45
N THR A 37 -10.28 -8.59 19.08
CA THR A 37 -9.52 -7.58 19.82
C THR A 37 -8.88 -8.27 21.01
N GLY A 38 -7.61 -8.67 20.88
CA GLY A 38 -6.87 -9.22 22.01
C GLY A 38 -6.89 -8.22 23.17
N GLU A 39 -7.45 -8.62 24.31
CA GLU A 39 -7.25 -7.93 25.58
C GLU A 39 -5.79 -8.14 26.01
N THR A 40 -4.87 -7.39 25.41
CA THR A 40 -3.59 -7.14 26.07
C THR A 40 -3.88 -6.21 27.23
N THR A 41 -3.55 -6.66 28.44
CA THR A 41 -3.57 -5.86 29.68
C THR A 41 -2.63 -4.67 29.54
N ASN A 42 -3.07 -3.62 28.86
CA ASN A 42 -2.44 -2.33 28.96
C ASN A 42 -2.66 -1.87 30.41
N PRO A 43 -1.59 -1.55 31.16
CA PRO A 43 -1.76 -0.79 32.40
C PRO A 43 -2.66 0.40 32.10
N SER A 44 -3.55 0.77 33.02
CA SER A 44 -4.38 1.97 32.87
C SER A 44 -3.49 3.19 32.66
N MET A 45 -3.18 3.50 31.40
CA MET A 45 -2.29 4.58 31.04
C MET A 45 -3.07 5.88 31.11
N ASN A 46 -2.51 6.86 31.80
CA ASN A 46 -3.08 8.19 31.86
C ASN A 46 -2.94 8.84 30.48
N LEU A 47 -4.06 9.07 29.79
CA LEU A 47 -4.11 9.71 28.46
C LEU A 47 -3.62 11.17 28.47
N SER A 48 -3.38 11.77 29.65
CA SER A 48 -2.72 13.07 29.75
C SER A 48 -1.19 13.02 29.59
N ASP A 49 -0.59 11.82 29.49
CA ASP A 49 0.83 11.66 29.13
C ASP A 49 1.00 11.76 27.60
N PRO A 50 1.76 12.74 27.07
CA PRO A 50 1.97 12.89 25.64
C PRO A 50 2.53 11.64 24.96
N LEU A 51 3.36 10.84 25.64
CA LEU A 51 3.89 9.60 25.07
C LEU A 51 2.81 8.52 24.97
N ALA A 52 1.90 8.45 25.96
CA ALA A 52 0.82 7.47 25.95
C ALA A 52 -0.18 7.82 24.83
N ALA A 53 -0.44 9.11 24.62
CA ALA A 53 -1.25 9.59 23.51
C ALA A 53 -0.64 9.19 22.14
N ARG A 54 0.67 9.34 21.96
CA ARG A 54 1.38 8.89 20.73
C ARG A 54 1.24 7.38 20.53
N PHE A 55 1.55 6.58 21.55
CA PHE A 55 1.48 5.13 21.46
C PHE A 55 0.08 4.61 21.15
N ASN A 56 -0.95 5.24 21.72
CA ASN A 56 -2.35 4.87 21.53
C ASN A 56 -2.93 5.28 20.17
N LYS A 57 -2.19 6.03 19.34
CA LYS A 57 -2.54 6.21 17.93
C LYS A 57 -2.51 4.89 17.16
N PHE A 58 -1.79 3.88 17.67
CA PHE A 58 -1.70 2.56 17.06
C PHE A 58 -2.44 1.52 17.91
N LYS A 59 -3.54 0.99 17.37
CA LYS A 59 -4.35 -0.02 18.06
C LYS A 59 -3.74 -1.41 17.84
N ALA A 60 -3.43 -2.13 18.91
CA ALA A 60 -3.00 -3.52 18.80
C ALA A 60 -4.09 -4.40 18.16
N VAL A 61 -3.68 -5.25 17.21
CA VAL A 61 -4.57 -6.18 16.48
C VAL A 61 -3.91 -7.55 16.39
N THR A 62 -4.58 -8.59 16.86
CA THR A 62 -4.13 -9.97 16.63
C THR A 62 -4.35 -10.34 15.18
N MET A 63 -3.29 -10.76 14.49
CA MET A 63 -3.34 -11.20 13.10
C MET A 63 -3.60 -12.71 13.06
N ASP A 64 -4.88 -13.08 12.97
CA ASP A 64 -5.30 -14.49 12.88
C ASP A 64 -5.89 -14.76 11.49
N ALA A 65 -5.06 -15.28 10.60
CA ALA A 65 -5.45 -15.62 9.23
C ALA A 65 -5.74 -17.12 9.13
N ASP A 66 -6.80 -17.48 8.41
CA ASP A 66 -7.08 -18.89 8.12
C ASP A 66 -5.98 -19.46 7.23
N THR A 67 -5.27 -20.45 7.77
CA THR A 67 -4.20 -21.20 7.11
C THR A 67 -4.46 -22.71 7.15
N SER A 68 -5.68 -23.12 7.51
CA SER A 68 -6.08 -24.52 7.67
C SER A 68 -5.94 -25.34 6.39
N PHE A 69 -6.03 -24.68 5.23
CA PHE A 69 -5.91 -25.28 3.90
C PHE A 69 -4.47 -25.58 3.48
N LEU A 70 -3.45 -25.07 4.18
CA LEU A 70 -2.06 -25.35 3.85
C LEU A 70 -1.72 -26.83 4.10
N SER A 71 -0.80 -27.37 3.31
CA SER A 71 -0.18 -28.66 3.56
C SER A 71 0.78 -28.62 4.77
N GLU A 72 1.21 -29.79 5.24
CA GLU A 72 2.24 -29.88 6.29
C GLU A 72 3.57 -29.27 5.85
N SER A 73 3.99 -29.49 4.60
CA SER A 73 5.17 -28.87 4.00
C SER A 73 5.04 -27.34 3.99
N GLU A 74 3.91 -26.80 3.53
CA GLU A 74 3.69 -25.35 3.49
C GLU A 74 3.70 -24.73 4.89
N ARG A 75 3.03 -25.32 5.88
CA ARG A 75 3.11 -24.84 7.27
C ARG A 75 4.55 -24.84 7.79
N ALA A 76 5.32 -25.89 7.52
CA ALA A 76 6.73 -25.96 7.91
C ALA A 76 7.56 -24.85 7.26
N VAL A 77 7.33 -24.56 5.98
CA VAL A 77 7.96 -23.45 5.25
C VAL A 77 7.59 -22.10 5.87
N VAL A 78 6.31 -21.83 6.10
CA VAL A 78 5.85 -20.56 6.70
C VAL A 78 6.48 -20.36 8.08
N ASN A 79 6.41 -21.38 8.95
CA ASN A 79 7.00 -21.32 10.28
C ASN A 79 8.51 -21.06 10.24
N LYS A 80 9.22 -21.65 9.26
CA LYS A 80 10.64 -21.36 9.04
C LYS A 80 10.87 -19.91 8.58
N LEU A 81 10.04 -19.40 7.67
CA LEU A 81 10.15 -18.04 7.14
C LEU A 81 9.85 -16.96 8.20
N ILE A 82 8.97 -17.22 9.17
CA ILE A 82 8.72 -16.31 10.31
C ILE A 82 10.04 -15.96 11.04
N GLU A 83 10.97 -16.91 11.15
CA GLU A 83 12.27 -16.69 11.81
C GLU A 83 13.13 -15.60 11.14
N ALA A 84 12.88 -15.28 9.86
CA ALA A 84 13.64 -14.26 9.12
C ALA A 84 13.20 -12.82 9.44
N SER A 85 12.01 -12.62 10.03
CA SER A 85 11.49 -11.30 10.36
C SER A 85 12.42 -10.54 11.31
N GLN A 86 12.84 -11.16 12.41
CA GLN A 86 13.69 -10.51 13.41
C GLN A 86 15.03 -10.01 12.83
N PRO A 87 15.88 -10.84 12.18
CA PRO A 87 17.15 -10.34 11.65
C PRO A 87 16.98 -9.26 10.58
N LEU A 88 15.88 -9.25 9.82
CA LEU A 88 15.58 -8.14 8.89
C LEU A 88 15.23 -6.85 9.63
N SER A 89 14.41 -6.94 10.66
CA SER A 89 14.10 -5.80 11.54
C SER A 89 15.34 -5.26 12.24
N GLU A 90 16.29 -6.12 12.61
CA GLU A 90 17.60 -5.69 13.14
C GLU A 90 18.42 -4.90 12.11
N ILE A 91 18.41 -5.31 10.84
CA ILE A 91 19.05 -4.53 9.75
C ILE A 91 18.32 -3.20 9.56
N TYR A 92 17.01 -3.24 9.45
CA TYR A 92 16.21 -2.04 9.15
C TYR A 92 16.31 -0.98 10.26
N MET A 93 16.34 -1.40 11.53
CA MET A 93 16.62 -0.49 12.65
C MET A 93 17.98 0.23 12.49
N LEU A 94 19.01 -0.44 11.96
CA LEU A 94 20.30 0.20 11.65
C LEU A 94 20.22 1.10 10.41
N GLN A 95 19.38 0.78 9.43
CA GLN A 95 19.14 1.59 8.24
C GLN A 95 18.39 2.88 8.55
N LEU A 96 17.53 2.89 9.57
CA LEU A 96 16.91 4.12 10.07
C LEU A 96 17.92 5.04 10.78
N ASN A 97 18.77 4.46 11.63
CA ASN A 97 19.88 5.16 12.27
C ASN A 97 20.89 4.16 12.83
N ALA A 98 22.16 4.29 12.46
CA ALA A 98 23.22 3.40 12.93
C ALA A 98 23.37 3.41 14.47
N GLU A 99 22.97 4.49 15.15
CA GLU A 99 23.04 4.65 16.60
C GLU A 99 21.81 4.07 17.34
N ASN A 100 20.78 3.61 16.63
CA ASN A 100 19.55 3.11 17.25
C ASN A 100 19.78 2.02 18.32
N PRO A 101 20.67 1.03 18.15
CA PRO A 101 20.98 0.08 19.23
C PRO A 101 21.51 0.76 20.50
N ALA A 102 22.40 1.75 20.36
CA ALA A 102 22.96 2.48 21.49
C ALA A 102 21.90 3.37 22.17
N ILE A 103 21.05 4.03 21.38
CA ILE A 103 19.91 4.83 21.86
C ILE A 103 18.92 3.95 22.64
N ARG A 104 18.57 2.78 22.11
CA ARG A 104 17.69 1.84 22.82
C ARG A 104 18.30 1.42 24.15
N GLN A 105 19.60 1.12 24.17
CA GLN A 105 20.31 0.75 25.39
C GLN A 105 20.37 1.90 26.41
N SER A 106 20.47 3.16 25.96
CA SER A 106 20.43 4.31 26.87
C SER A 106 19.05 4.47 27.51
N ILE A 107 17.95 4.16 26.80
CA ILE A 107 16.61 4.11 27.40
C ILE A 107 16.55 3.03 28.48
N VAL A 108 17.05 1.82 28.20
CA VAL A 108 17.10 0.70 29.17
C VAL A 108 17.84 1.10 30.44
N ASN A 109 18.99 1.77 30.28
CA ASN A 109 19.86 2.19 31.38
C ASN A 109 19.39 3.47 32.10
N SER A 110 18.34 4.13 31.61
CA SER A 110 17.85 5.38 32.21
C SER A 110 16.99 5.14 33.46
N ASP A 111 16.93 6.15 34.34
CA ASP A 111 16.01 6.21 35.48
C ASP A 111 14.66 6.87 35.13
N ALA A 112 14.31 6.92 33.84
CA ALA A 112 13.08 7.54 33.38
C ALA A 112 11.84 6.83 33.96
N LYS A 113 10.92 7.59 34.58
CA LYS A 113 9.68 7.05 35.16
C LYS A 113 8.79 6.34 34.13
N ASN A 114 8.85 6.79 32.89
CA ASN A 114 8.12 6.27 31.73
C ASN A 114 8.97 5.33 30.84
N LYS A 115 10.07 4.77 31.36
CA LYS A 115 11.00 3.89 30.63
C LYS A 115 10.32 2.77 29.83
N ALA A 116 9.32 2.09 30.40
CA ALA A 116 8.61 1.02 29.71
C ALA A 116 7.88 1.53 28.46
N LEU A 117 7.23 2.69 28.54
CA LEU A 117 6.52 3.31 27.42
C LEU A 117 7.49 3.86 26.37
N LEU A 118 8.64 4.39 26.80
CA LEU A 118 9.72 4.80 25.88
C LEU A 118 10.24 3.62 25.06
N LEU A 119 10.43 2.46 25.69
CA LEU A 119 10.84 1.24 24.97
C LEU A 119 9.75 0.74 24.03
N GLN A 120 8.48 0.80 24.43
CA GLN A 120 7.36 0.45 23.56
C GLN A 120 7.22 1.37 22.34
N LEU A 121 7.42 2.68 22.51
CA LEU A 121 7.46 3.62 21.40
C LEU A 121 8.69 3.41 20.52
N PHE A 122 9.85 3.16 21.12
CA PHE A 122 11.06 2.83 20.38
C PHE A 122 10.83 1.59 19.51
N ASP A 123 10.29 0.51 20.08
CA ASP A 123 10.04 -0.74 19.38
C ASP A 123 8.92 -0.60 18.32
N LEU A 124 7.98 0.34 18.50
CA LEU A 124 6.94 0.67 17.51
C LEU A 124 7.49 1.42 16.29
N HIS A 125 8.53 2.23 16.46
CA HIS A 125 9.09 3.06 15.37
C HIS A 125 10.50 2.63 14.95
N PHE A 126 11.06 1.59 15.56
CA PHE A 126 12.46 1.16 15.43
C PHE A 126 13.47 2.30 15.63
N GLY A 127 13.15 3.25 16.51
CA GLY A 127 13.98 4.42 16.77
C GLY A 127 13.29 5.44 17.68
N PRO A 128 13.97 6.52 18.07
CA PRO A 128 13.40 7.58 18.93
C PRO A 128 12.51 8.59 18.16
N CYS A 129 12.17 8.28 16.91
CA CYS A 129 11.53 9.16 15.95
C CYS A 129 10.11 8.68 15.67
N ASP A 130 9.10 9.52 15.88
CA ASP A 130 7.72 9.18 15.57
C ASP A 130 7.49 9.24 14.04
N THR A 131 7.41 8.07 13.40
CA THR A 131 7.23 7.94 11.94
C THR A 131 5.89 8.45 11.43
N LEU A 132 4.88 8.61 12.30
CA LEU A 132 3.59 9.20 11.94
C LEU A 132 3.61 10.73 12.00
N GLU A 133 4.44 11.32 12.87
CA GLU A 133 4.51 12.75 13.14
C GLU A 133 5.77 13.38 12.52
N ALA A 134 6.02 13.09 11.24
CA ALA A 134 7.14 13.65 10.46
C ALA A 134 8.52 13.54 11.16
N GLY A 135 8.75 12.44 11.88
CA GLY A 135 10.02 12.18 12.58
C GLY A 135 10.16 12.98 13.89
N ALA A 136 9.07 13.41 14.52
CA ALA A 136 9.12 14.09 15.80
C ALA A 136 9.84 13.23 16.85
N VAL A 137 10.97 13.72 17.35
CA VAL A 137 11.78 13.03 18.36
C VAL A 137 11.03 12.95 19.69
N PHE A 138 10.97 11.77 20.31
CA PHE A 138 10.38 11.56 21.63
C PHE A 138 11.38 11.16 22.72
N TYR A 139 12.64 10.93 22.35
CA TYR A 139 13.71 10.61 23.28
C TYR A 139 15.05 11.18 22.80
N GLY A 140 15.72 11.95 23.68
CA GLY A 140 16.91 12.72 23.34
C GLY A 140 16.58 13.97 22.50
N ASP A 141 17.64 14.67 22.08
CA ASP A 141 17.53 15.97 21.38
C ASP A 141 18.14 15.95 19.97
N THR A 142 18.61 14.79 19.52
CA THR A 142 19.23 14.65 18.19
C THR A 142 18.15 14.45 17.13
N PRO A 143 18.05 15.32 16.11
CA PRO A 143 17.13 15.12 15.00
C PRO A 143 17.39 13.80 14.28
N CYS A 144 16.34 13.20 13.74
CA CYS A 144 16.45 11.98 12.95
C CYS A 144 17.28 12.25 11.68
N PRO A 145 18.28 11.41 11.36
CA PRO A 145 19.16 11.66 10.23
C PRO A 145 18.38 11.51 8.92
N LYS A 146 18.42 12.54 8.07
CA LYS A 146 17.76 12.49 6.74
C LYS A 146 18.36 11.43 5.81
N GLY A 147 19.63 11.08 6.00
CA GLY A 147 20.29 9.99 5.27
C GLY A 147 20.14 8.63 5.93
N GLY A 148 19.26 8.50 6.93
CA GLY A 148 19.16 7.32 7.77
C GLY A 148 20.53 6.91 8.37
N GLY A 149 20.72 5.61 8.56
CA GLY A 149 22.01 4.98 8.78
C GLY A 149 22.75 4.59 7.49
N PHE A 150 22.28 5.05 6.33
CA PHE A 150 22.92 4.74 5.04
C PHE A 150 24.18 5.55 4.80
N TYR A 151 24.24 6.78 5.29
CA TYR A 151 25.37 7.71 5.13
C TYR A 151 25.95 8.12 6.49
N PRO A 152 27.18 8.67 6.55
CA PRO A 152 27.68 9.29 7.78
C PRO A 152 26.76 10.44 8.22
N ALA A 153 26.47 10.54 9.51
CA ALA A 153 25.50 11.50 10.04
C ALA A 153 25.90 12.99 9.83
N ASP A 154 27.20 13.24 9.66
CA ASP A 154 27.80 14.56 9.42
C ASP A 154 28.12 14.83 7.94
N MET A 155 27.82 13.88 7.04
CA MET A 155 28.05 14.04 5.60
C MET A 155 27.05 15.01 4.97
N THR A 156 27.53 15.95 4.15
CA THR A 156 26.66 16.82 3.33
C THR A 156 26.44 16.26 1.94
N LYS A 157 25.41 16.76 1.23
CA LYS A 157 25.19 16.38 -0.18
C LYS A 157 26.35 16.81 -1.06
N GLU A 158 26.88 18.00 -0.81
CA GLU A 158 28.00 18.58 -1.55
C GLU A 158 29.29 17.77 -1.35
N GLU A 159 29.51 17.22 -0.15
CA GLU A 159 30.63 16.31 0.14
C GLU A 159 30.54 15.05 -0.74
N PHE A 160 29.37 14.39 -0.76
CA PHE A 160 29.12 13.21 -1.58
C PHE A 160 29.27 13.48 -3.08
N GLU A 161 28.69 14.57 -3.58
CA GLU A 161 28.78 14.96 -4.99
C GLU A 161 30.22 15.33 -5.38
N SER A 162 30.94 16.04 -4.51
CA SER A 162 32.34 16.38 -4.74
C SER A 162 33.22 15.13 -4.78
N TRP A 163 32.95 14.14 -3.92
CA TRP A 163 33.66 12.86 -3.94
C TRP A 163 33.50 12.15 -5.28
N ILE A 164 32.26 11.99 -5.76
CA ILE A 164 31.97 11.31 -7.03
C ILE A 164 32.59 12.07 -8.22
N ASN A 165 32.58 13.40 -8.20
CA ASN A 165 33.20 14.19 -9.27
C ASN A 165 34.72 14.03 -9.29
N ALA A 166 35.36 13.89 -8.12
CA ALA A 166 36.79 13.65 -8.01
C ALA A 166 37.18 12.19 -8.28
N ASN A 167 36.28 11.23 -8.01
CA ASN A 167 36.47 9.80 -8.18
C ASN A 167 35.33 9.18 -9.01
N PRO A 168 35.28 9.40 -10.34
CA PRO A 168 34.15 8.95 -11.16
C PRO A 168 33.92 7.43 -11.15
N ASP A 169 34.96 6.64 -10.90
CA ASP A 169 34.87 5.18 -10.81
C ASP A 169 34.05 4.72 -9.59
N ASP A 170 33.92 5.55 -8.56
CA ASP A 170 33.10 5.27 -7.37
C ASP A 170 31.60 5.55 -7.61
N ALA A 171 31.25 6.25 -8.70
CA ALA A 171 29.88 6.73 -8.91
C ALA A 171 28.82 5.63 -8.86
N GLU A 172 29.11 4.47 -9.47
CA GLU A 172 28.18 3.34 -9.51
C GLU A 172 27.97 2.73 -8.13
N SER A 173 29.05 2.43 -7.40
CA SER A 173 28.96 1.83 -6.06
C SER A 173 28.37 2.79 -5.04
N PHE A 174 28.63 4.10 -5.17
CA PHE A 174 28.09 5.11 -4.27
C PHE A 174 26.60 5.38 -4.49
N LYS A 175 26.13 5.30 -5.74
CA LYS A 175 24.71 5.48 -6.09
C LYS A 175 23.90 4.18 -6.06
N SER A 176 24.57 3.03 -5.95
CA SER A 176 23.91 1.73 -5.82
C SER A 176 22.95 1.72 -4.62
N GLY A 177 21.78 1.11 -4.82
CA GLY A 177 20.80 0.93 -3.75
C GLY A 177 21.21 -0.11 -2.71
N TYR A 178 22.28 -0.86 -2.96
CA TYR A 178 22.74 -1.98 -2.13
C TYR A 178 24.08 -1.71 -1.43
N THR A 179 24.40 -0.44 -1.20
CA THR A 179 25.62 -0.02 -0.47
C THR A 179 25.31 1.02 0.59
N ILE A 180 26.02 0.97 1.71
CA ILE A 180 26.09 2.08 2.67
C ILE A 180 27.36 2.89 2.41
N ILE A 181 27.34 4.18 2.72
CA ILE A 181 28.51 5.05 2.68
C ILE A 181 29.06 5.21 4.09
N ARG A 182 30.37 5.06 4.24
CA ARG A 182 31.09 5.30 5.49
C ARG A 182 32.31 6.18 5.26
N ARG A 183 32.82 6.76 6.34
CA ARG A 183 34.10 7.48 6.33
C ARG A 183 35.24 6.48 6.31
N ASP A 184 36.25 6.74 5.47
CA ASP A 184 37.54 6.06 5.46
C ASP A 184 38.67 7.10 5.48
N GLY A 185 39.20 7.36 6.69
CA GLY A 185 40.07 8.51 6.93
C GLY A 185 39.36 9.83 6.60
N ASP A 186 40.00 10.63 5.74
CA ASP A 186 39.43 11.88 5.22
C ASP A 186 38.50 11.67 4.01
N GLY A 187 38.28 10.42 3.60
CA GLY A 187 37.48 10.07 2.43
C GLY A 187 36.20 9.32 2.72
N LEU A 188 35.53 8.88 1.65
CA LEU A 188 34.32 8.09 1.69
C LEU A 188 34.55 6.73 1.04
N VAL A 189 33.83 5.71 1.51
CA VAL A 189 33.83 4.37 0.93
C VAL A 189 32.41 3.82 0.88
N ALA A 190 32.07 3.15 -0.23
CA ALA A 190 30.85 2.37 -0.36
C ALA A 190 31.09 0.94 0.12
N ILE A 191 30.29 0.48 1.08
CA ILE A 191 30.32 -0.88 1.63
C ILE A 191 29.05 -1.61 1.17
N PRO A 192 29.17 -2.75 0.44
CA PRO A 192 28.00 -3.54 0.03
C PRO A 192 27.17 -4.04 1.21
N TYR A 193 25.85 -4.17 1.03
CA TYR A 193 24.94 -4.64 2.07
C TYR A 193 25.28 -6.05 2.59
N SER A 194 25.73 -6.93 1.70
CA SER A 194 26.20 -8.28 2.05
C SER A 194 27.39 -8.28 3.02
N GLU A 195 28.17 -7.20 3.06
CA GLU A 195 29.26 -6.97 4.00
C GLU A 195 28.79 -6.18 5.23
N ALA A 196 28.12 -5.04 5.01
CA ALA A 196 27.63 -4.15 6.06
C ALA A 196 26.71 -4.85 7.08
N TYR A 197 25.90 -5.79 6.59
CA TYR A 197 24.90 -6.52 7.37
C TYR A 197 25.17 -8.03 7.42
N LYS A 198 26.42 -8.42 7.20
CA LYS A 198 26.86 -9.82 7.03
C LYS A 198 26.26 -10.81 8.05
N PRO A 199 26.25 -10.53 9.38
CA PRO A 199 25.69 -11.48 10.35
C PRO A 199 24.21 -11.76 10.11
N GLN A 200 23.41 -10.72 9.87
CA GLN A 200 21.97 -10.81 9.68
C GLN A 200 21.63 -11.42 8.32
N VAL A 201 22.24 -10.95 7.22
CA VAL A 201 21.98 -11.51 5.88
C VAL A 201 22.41 -12.98 5.78
N THR A 202 23.49 -13.38 6.47
CA THR A 202 23.90 -14.80 6.54
C THR A 202 22.83 -15.64 7.24
N LYS A 203 22.26 -15.12 8.34
CA LYS A 203 21.18 -15.80 9.08
C LYS A 203 19.92 -15.92 8.22
N VAL A 204 19.51 -14.85 7.53
CA VAL A 204 18.35 -14.86 6.63
C VAL A 204 18.59 -15.82 5.46
N ALA A 205 19.75 -15.77 4.81
CA ALA A 205 20.09 -16.67 3.71
C ALA A 205 20.07 -18.14 4.14
N ARG A 206 20.52 -18.47 5.35
CA ARG A 206 20.39 -19.83 5.91
C ARG A 206 18.92 -20.22 6.09
N ILE A 207 18.10 -19.35 6.70
CA ILE A 207 16.66 -19.59 6.90
C ILE A 207 15.96 -19.85 5.56
N LEU A 208 16.26 -19.05 4.54
CA LEU A 208 15.69 -19.23 3.20
C LEU A 208 16.09 -20.56 2.56
N ARG A 209 17.34 -21.02 2.73
CA ARG A 209 17.77 -22.34 2.24
C ARG A 209 17.06 -23.48 2.98
N GLU A 210 16.93 -23.38 4.30
CA GLU A 210 16.20 -24.35 5.11
C GLU A 210 14.71 -24.40 4.70
N ALA A 211 14.08 -23.24 4.50
CA ALA A 211 12.71 -23.15 3.99
C ALA A 211 12.58 -23.77 2.60
N ALA A 212 13.56 -23.54 1.71
CA ALA A 212 13.57 -24.14 0.39
C ALA A 212 13.66 -25.68 0.44
N ASP A 213 14.42 -26.22 1.40
CA ASP A 213 14.56 -27.67 1.59
C ASP A 213 13.29 -28.32 2.15
N LEU A 214 12.49 -27.57 2.92
CA LEU A 214 11.18 -28.00 3.42
C LEU A 214 10.07 -27.94 2.37
N SER A 215 10.23 -27.09 1.34
CA SER A 215 9.19 -26.85 0.35
C SER A 215 9.08 -27.97 -0.69
N GLU A 216 7.87 -28.43 -0.97
CA GLU A 216 7.57 -29.30 -2.11
C GLU A 216 7.23 -28.51 -3.40
N GLU A 217 6.94 -27.21 -3.29
CA GLU A 217 6.53 -26.36 -4.41
C GLU A 217 7.77 -25.85 -5.19
N PRO A 218 7.93 -26.20 -6.48
CA PRO A 218 9.17 -25.95 -7.22
C PRO A 218 9.54 -24.47 -7.39
N THR A 219 8.57 -23.59 -7.63
CA THR A 219 8.81 -22.16 -7.88
C THR A 219 9.28 -21.45 -6.61
N LEU A 220 8.64 -21.73 -5.47
CA LEU A 220 9.05 -21.26 -4.14
C LEU A 220 10.43 -21.78 -3.77
N LYS A 221 10.70 -23.08 -3.96
CA LYS A 221 12.05 -23.66 -3.72
C LYS A 221 13.12 -22.93 -4.53
N ARG A 222 12.85 -22.67 -5.81
CA ARG A 222 13.78 -21.94 -6.69
C ARG A 222 13.99 -20.51 -6.21
N PHE A 223 12.90 -19.80 -5.94
CA PHE A 223 12.93 -18.43 -5.43
C PHE A 223 13.76 -18.31 -4.15
N LEU A 224 13.44 -19.11 -3.13
CA LEU A 224 14.10 -19.06 -1.82
C LEU A 224 15.61 -19.31 -1.92
N ARG A 225 16.03 -20.24 -2.77
CA ARG A 225 17.46 -20.51 -3.03
C ARG A 225 18.16 -19.36 -3.75
N LEU A 226 17.52 -18.76 -4.75
CA LEU A 226 18.06 -17.61 -5.47
C LEU A 226 18.13 -16.38 -4.57
N ARG A 227 17.09 -16.09 -3.79
CA ARG A 227 17.08 -14.98 -2.84
C ARG A 227 18.16 -15.13 -1.76
N ALA A 228 18.39 -16.36 -1.27
CA ALA A 228 19.49 -16.64 -0.36
C ALA A 228 20.89 -16.44 -0.99
N LYS A 229 21.02 -16.55 -2.31
CA LYS A 229 22.25 -16.23 -3.04
C LYS A 229 22.38 -14.70 -3.19
N SER A 230 21.30 -14.02 -3.60
CA SER A 230 21.23 -12.57 -3.78
C SER A 230 21.61 -11.79 -2.52
N LEU A 231 21.13 -12.21 -1.34
CA LEU A 231 21.50 -11.61 -0.05
C LEU A 231 23.01 -11.61 0.24
N MET A 232 23.76 -12.52 -0.40
CA MET A 232 25.20 -12.66 -0.22
C MET A 232 26.01 -12.03 -1.35
N SER A 233 25.37 -11.66 -2.46
CA SER A 233 26.03 -11.11 -3.66
C SER A 233 25.57 -9.69 -4.01
N ASP A 234 24.54 -9.18 -3.34
CA ASP A 234 23.88 -7.90 -3.62
C ASP A 234 23.34 -7.76 -5.06
N ASP A 235 23.09 -8.90 -5.72
CA ASP A 235 22.45 -8.96 -7.04
C ASP A 235 21.12 -9.72 -6.92
N TYR A 236 20.03 -8.96 -7.00
CA TYR A 236 18.67 -9.45 -6.76
C TYR A 236 17.93 -9.83 -8.04
N PHE A 237 18.45 -9.51 -9.24
CA PHE A 237 17.71 -9.62 -10.50
C PHE A 237 17.17 -11.04 -10.76
N GLU A 238 18.02 -12.06 -10.68
CA GLU A 238 17.58 -13.46 -10.90
C GLU A 238 16.53 -13.92 -9.87
N SER A 239 16.65 -13.44 -8.63
CA SER A 239 15.72 -13.80 -7.55
C SER A 239 14.37 -13.08 -7.67
N GLU A 240 14.34 -11.82 -8.11
CA GLU A 240 13.09 -11.12 -8.39
C GLU A 240 12.36 -11.75 -9.57
N MET A 241 13.09 -12.11 -10.63
CA MET A 241 12.51 -12.84 -11.76
C MET A 241 11.88 -14.17 -11.33
N ALA A 242 12.45 -14.84 -10.32
CA ALA A 242 11.88 -16.05 -9.73
C ALA A 242 10.72 -15.78 -8.77
N TRP A 243 10.72 -14.65 -8.06
CA TRP A 243 9.60 -14.23 -7.20
C TRP A 243 8.34 -13.91 -8.02
N MET A 244 8.52 -13.31 -9.21
CA MET A 244 7.44 -13.08 -10.16
C MET A 244 6.81 -14.38 -10.67
N ASP A 245 7.53 -15.51 -10.61
CA ASP A 245 7.07 -16.84 -11.05
C ASP A 245 6.40 -17.67 -9.95
N LEU A 246 6.17 -17.14 -8.75
CA LEU A 246 5.57 -17.91 -7.66
C LEU A 246 4.13 -18.34 -7.96
N GLU A 247 3.87 -19.66 -8.02
CA GLU A 247 2.55 -20.22 -8.32
C GLU A 247 1.79 -20.73 -7.08
N GLY A 248 2.50 -21.12 -6.01
CA GLY A 248 1.91 -21.71 -4.79
C GLY A 248 1.14 -20.74 -3.88
N ASN A 249 0.67 -21.26 -2.75
CA ASN A 249 -0.09 -20.50 -1.74
C ASN A 249 0.75 -19.50 -0.96
N ILE A 250 2.06 -19.74 -0.83
CA ILE A 250 2.97 -18.86 -0.09
C ILE A 250 3.55 -17.83 -1.05
N ASP A 251 3.32 -16.54 -0.75
CA ASP A 251 4.00 -15.43 -1.44
C ASP A 251 4.82 -14.64 -0.42
N VAL A 252 6.13 -14.58 -0.63
CA VAL A 252 7.06 -13.91 0.29
C VAL A 252 7.96 -12.94 -0.46
N ALA A 253 7.72 -11.65 -0.27
CA ALA A 253 8.68 -10.60 -0.62
C ALA A 253 9.65 -10.45 0.56
N ILE A 254 10.96 -10.59 0.32
CA ILE A 254 11.96 -10.56 1.39
C ILE A 254 13.33 -10.08 0.90
N GLY A 255 13.72 -8.85 1.23
CA GLY A 255 14.95 -8.25 0.71
C GLY A 255 14.94 -6.73 0.81
N PRO A 256 15.92 -6.07 0.20
CA PRO A 256 15.97 -4.62 0.18
C PRO A 256 15.21 -4.05 -1.03
N TYR A 257 14.18 -3.23 -0.79
CA TYR A 257 13.23 -2.79 -1.83
C TYR A 257 13.04 -1.28 -1.91
N GLU A 258 12.47 -0.68 -0.86
CA GLU A 258 11.99 0.71 -0.89
C GLU A 258 13.09 1.73 -0.54
N VAL A 259 13.00 2.95 -1.06
CA VAL A 259 14.04 4.00 -0.89
C VAL A 259 13.59 5.19 -0.04
N TYR A 260 12.41 5.11 0.58
CA TYR A 260 11.77 6.25 1.26
C TYR A 260 12.59 6.82 2.42
N ASP A 261 13.37 5.96 3.09
CA ASP A 261 14.22 6.37 4.23
C ASP A 261 15.51 7.10 3.82
N ASP A 262 15.90 7.02 2.54
CA ASP A 262 16.95 7.88 2.00
C ASP A 262 16.36 9.23 1.58
N GLN A 263 16.11 10.09 2.56
CA GLN A 263 15.61 11.45 2.31
C GLN A 263 16.69 12.41 1.80
N LEU A 264 17.94 11.94 1.61
CA LEU A 264 18.97 12.73 0.95
C LEU A 264 18.86 12.56 -0.57
N PHE A 265 18.94 11.33 -1.07
CA PHE A 265 19.08 11.08 -2.50
C PHE A 265 18.03 10.12 -3.07
N GLY A 266 17.33 9.35 -2.22
CA GLY A 266 16.41 8.30 -2.68
C GLY A 266 17.12 7.16 -3.42
N TYR A 267 18.39 6.89 -3.13
CA TYR A 267 19.16 5.81 -3.76
C TYR A 267 19.06 4.51 -2.98
N LYS A 268 19.11 4.58 -1.64
CA LYS A 268 19.39 3.42 -0.78
C LYS A 268 18.14 2.65 -0.45
N THR A 269 18.20 1.34 -0.65
CA THR A 269 17.06 0.45 -0.42
C THR A 269 17.00 -0.03 1.03
N ALA A 270 15.80 -0.14 1.59
CA ALA A 270 15.51 -0.61 2.94
C ALA A 270 15.13 -2.10 2.93
N PHE A 271 15.65 -2.87 3.89
CA PHE A 271 15.28 -4.28 4.07
C PHE A 271 13.88 -4.41 4.63
N GLU A 272 13.08 -5.28 4.03
CA GLU A 272 11.73 -5.58 4.46
C GLU A 272 11.31 -7.02 4.15
N MET A 273 10.16 -7.40 4.73
CA MET A 273 9.53 -8.69 4.52
C MET A 273 8.01 -8.59 4.59
N PHE A 274 7.38 -9.19 3.59
CA PHE A 274 5.96 -9.54 3.57
C PHE A 274 5.86 -11.05 3.45
N LEU A 275 5.60 -11.77 4.55
CA LEU A 275 5.23 -13.18 4.48
C LEU A 275 3.72 -13.28 4.39
N THR A 276 3.24 -13.69 3.22
CA THR A 276 1.81 -13.71 2.93
C THR A 276 1.35 -15.07 2.45
N ILE A 277 0.09 -15.37 2.73
CA ILE A 277 -0.62 -16.53 2.20
C ILE A 277 -1.66 -16.00 1.24
N LYS A 278 -1.55 -16.40 -0.03
CA LYS A 278 -2.54 -16.07 -1.06
C LYS A 278 -3.88 -16.66 -0.65
N ASN A 279 -4.94 -15.88 -0.79
CA ASN A 279 -6.29 -16.41 -0.81
C ASN A 279 -6.61 -16.77 -2.28
N PRO A 280 -6.76 -18.06 -2.65
CA PRO A 280 -6.99 -18.45 -4.03
C PRO A 280 -8.33 -17.95 -4.58
N GLU A 281 -9.39 -17.94 -3.77
CA GLU A 281 -10.73 -17.52 -4.19
C GLU A 281 -10.76 -16.01 -4.44
N GLU A 282 -10.26 -15.22 -3.49
CA GLU A 282 -10.17 -13.76 -3.62
C GLU A 282 -9.23 -13.39 -4.76
N SER A 283 -8.05 -14.01 -4.86
CA SER A 283 -7.11 -13.74 -5.96
C SER A 283 -7.68 -14.10 -7.33
N ALA A 284 -8.42 -15.21 -7.45
CA ALA A 284 -9.09 -15.58 -8.69
C ALA A 284 -10.20 -14.55 -9.06
N ALA A 285 -10.93 -14.05 -8.07
CA ALA A 285 -11.93 -13.00 -8.28
C ALA A 285 -11.32 -11.67 -8.76
N LEU A 286 -10.06 -11.39 -8.39
CA LEU A 286 -9.33 -10.20 -8.84
C LEU A 286 -8.62 -10.39 -10.18
N ALA A 287 -8.21 -11.62 -10.50
CA ALA A 287 -7.41 -11.93 -11.68
C ALA A 287 -8.06 -11.48 -13.01
N LYS A 288 -9.39 -11.48 -13.08
CA LYS A 288 -10.14 -11.02 -14.27
C LYS A 288 -9.92 -9.54 -14.60
N TYR A 289 -9.57 -8.69 -13.62
CA TYR A 289 -9.48 -7.24 -13.85
C TYR A 289 -8.27 -6.83 -14.69
N LYS A 290 -7.21 -7.65 -14.73
CA LYS A 290 -6.07 -7.38 -15.61
C LYS A 290 -6.48 -7.42 -17.09
N ASP A 291 -7.44 -8.29 -17.43
CA ASP A 291 -7.94 -8.45 -18.80
C ASP A 291 -8.82 -7.26 -19.23
N TYR A 292 -9.28 -6.45 -18.26
CA TYR A 292 -10.06 -5.24 -18.49
C TYR A 292 -9.21 -3.96 -18.57
N LEU A 293 -7.90 -3.99 -18.33
CA LEU A 293 -7.11 -2.75 -18.28
C LEU A 293 -7.12 -1.98 -19.61
N ARG A 294 -7.07 -2.68 -20.75
CA ARG A 294 -7.20 -2.03 -22.07
C ARG A 294 -8.58 -1.40 -22.28
N ASP A 295 -9.63 -2.07 -21.80
CA ASP A 295 -11.00 -1.54 -21.86
C ASP A 295 -11.17 -0.33 -20.94
N MET A 296 -10.58 -0.36 -19.74
CA MET A 296 -10.54 0.76 -18.79
C MET A 296 -9.80 1.97 -19.38
N GLU A 297 -8.65 1.76 -20.02
CA GLU A 297 -7.91 2.81 -20.73
C GLU A 297 -8.75 3.43 -21.86
N ALA A 298 -9.40 2.58 -22.66
CA ALA A 298 -10.28 3.04 -23.73
C ALA A 298 -11.50 3.81 -23.21
N ASN A 299 -11.98 3.47 -22.01
CA ASN A 299 -13.13 4.12 -21.39
C ASN A 299 -12.80 5.47 -20.73
N LEU A 300 -11.52 5.83 -20.54
CA LEU A 300 -11.15 7.06 -19.83
C LEU A 300 -11.88 8.31 -20.39
N PRO A 301 -12.38 9.22 -19.53
CA PRO A 301 -13.28 10.33 -19.89
C PRO A 301 -12.53 11.54 -20.49
N VAL A 302 -11.66 11.27 -21.47
CA VAL A 302 -10.77 12.22 -22.13
C VAL A 302 -10.64 11.94 -23.62
N GLU A 303 -10.10 12.92 -24.34
CA GLU A 303 -9.77 12.83 -25.74
C GLU A 303 -8.74 11.73 -26.02
N GLU A 304 -8.83 11.06 -27.16
CA GLU A 304 -7.97 9.92 -27.54
C GLU A 304 -6.47 10.18 -27.40
N ARG A 305 -6.03 11.42 -27.64
CA ARG A 305 -4.60 11.80 -27.53
C ARG A 305 -4.00 11.64 -26.13
N TYR A 306 -4.82 11.48 -25.10
CA TYR A 306 -4.37 11.30 -23.72
C TYR A 306 -4.36 9.83 -23.28
N LYS A 307 -4.95 8.93 -24.07
CA LYS A 307 -5.04 7.50 -23.75
C LYS A 307 -3.75 6.80 -24.17
N ASN A 308 -3.26 5.89 -23.33
CA ASN A 308 -1.98 5.23 -23.48
C ASN A 308 -2.14 3.70 -23.52
N PHE A 309 -2.15 3.16 -24.75
CA PHE A 309 -2.28 1.72 -24.98
C PHE A 309 -0.94 0.96 -25.05
N ASP A 310 0.18 1.68 -24.93
CA ASP A 310 1.53 1.14 -25.03
C ASP A 310 2.10 0.69 -23.68
N ARG A 311 1.36 0.93 -22.59
CA ARG A 311 1.69 0.41 -21.26
C ARG A 311 1.50 -1.11 -21.21
N GLY A 312 2.43 -1.79 -20.56
CA GLY A 312 2.31 -3.21 -20.27
C GLY A 312 1.19 -3.46 -19.27
N PHE A 313 0.21 -4.27 -19.66
CA PHE A 313 -0.94 -4.67 -18.81
C PHE A 313 -0.71 -5.99 -18.07
N GLU A 314 0.51 -6.52 -18.15
CA GLU A 314 0.93 -7.78 -17.54
C GLU A 314 1.42 -7.51 -16.12
N SER A 315 0.54 -7.60 -15.13
CA SER A 315 0.92 -7.49 -13.72
C SER A 315 0.04 -8.42 -12.88
N PRO A 316 0.61 -9.45 -12.24
CA PRO A 316 -0.14 -10.31 -11.33
C PRO A 316 -0.75 -9.48 -10.19
N ILE A 317 -2.02 -9.77 -9.88
CA ILE A 317 -2.75 -9.19 -8.75
C ILE A 317 -3.00 -10.31 -7.76
N ILE A 318 -2.58 -10.11 -6.52
CA ILE A 318 -2.71 -11.10 -5.46
C ILE A 318 -3.50 -10.50 -4.31
N ALA A 319 -4.55 -11.19 -3.89
CA ALA A 319 -5.17 -10.98 -2.59
C ALA A 319 -4.54 -11.96 -1.59
N ALA A 320 -3.94 -11.44 -0.53
CA ALA A 320 -3.23 -12.26 0.43
C ALA A 320 -3.48 -11.83 1.89
N TYR A 321 -3.28 -12.78 2.80
CA TYR A 321 -3.23 -12.53 4.23
C TYR A 321 -1.79 -12.38 4.68
N GLN A 322 -1.47 -11.27 5.34
CA GLN A 322 -0.18 -11.06 5.98
C GLN A 322 -0.07 -11.93 7.23
N ILE A 323 0.89 -12.86 7.23
CA ILE A 323 1.20 -13.75 8.37
C ILE A 323 2.28 -13.14 9.25
N GLN A 324 3.28 -12.49 8.64
CA GLN A 324 4.40 -11.87 9.34
C GLN A 324 4.97 -10.71 8.52
N GLY A 325 5.22 -9.58 9.18
CA GLY A 325 6.04 -8.48 8.65
C GLY A 325 7.48 -8.55 9.16
N GLY A 326 8.42 -7.92 8.47
CA GLY A 326 9.81 -7.76 8.93
C GLY A 326 10.44 -6.52 8.28
N GLY A 327 11.45 -5.94 8.93
CA GLY A 327 12.11 -4.73 8.40
C GLY A 327 11.14 -3.54 8.30
N ASP A 328 11.11 -2.87 7.14
CA ASP A 328 10.26 -1.69 6.85
C ASP A 328 8.76 -1.95 7.02
N ASN A 329 8.29 -3.19 6.79
CA ASN A 329 6.89 -3.58 7.02
C ASN A 329 6.56 -3.86 8.50
N VAL A 330 7.20 -3.18 9.45
CA VAL A 330 6.93 -3.33 10.89
C VAL A 330 6.66 -1.99 11.57
N PRO A 331 7.55 -0.99 11.52
CA PRO A 331 7.35 0.20 12.33
C PRO A 331 6.25 1.11 11.80
N GLY A 332 5.57 1.77 12.73
CA GLY A 332 4.58 2.80 12.42
C GLY A 332 3.41 2.31 11.57
N VAL A 333 3.11 3.04 10.50
CA VAL A 333 1.93 2.83 9.66
C VAL A 333 2.11 1.56 8.82
N GLN A 334 1.17 0.64 8.92
CA GLN A 334 1.21 -0.65 8.23
C GLN A 334 0.78 -0.51 6.77
N THR A 335 1.51 -1.15 5.87
CA THR A 335 1.18 -1.25 4.45
C THR A 335 -0.12 -2.04 4.24
N ILE A 336 -0.98 -1.61 3.30
CA ILE A 336 -2.22 -2.34 2.93
C ILE A 336 -2.12 -3.01 1.56
N ALA A 337 -1.23 -2.52 0.72
CA ALA A 337 -0.91 -3.07 -0.58
C ALA A 337 0.50 -2.65 -0.96
N PHE A 338 1.18 -3.44 -1.77
CA PHE A 338 2.48 -3.09 -2.34
C PHE A 338 2.59 -3.54 -3.80
N ASN A 339 3.48 -2.89 -4.54
CA ASN A 339 3.72 -3.16 -5.95
C ASN A 339 5.23 -3.30 -6.19
N LEU A 340 5.70 -4.55 -6.32
CA LEU A 340 7.12 -4.88 -6.40
C LEU A 340 7.43 -5.75 -7.63
N PRO A 341 8.69 -5.88 -8.07
CA PRO A 341 9.87 -5.17 -7.55
C PRO A 341 10.02 -3.75 -8.13
N ASN A 342 10.87 -2.94 -7.48
CA ASN A 342 11.25 -1.60 -7.95
C ASN A 342 12.32 -1.61 -9.07
N ASP A 343 13.00 -2.73 -9.30
CA ASP A 343 14.02 -2.85 -10.35
C ASP A 343 13.38 -2.80 -11.75
N GLU A 344 13.59 -1.70 -12.46
CA GLU A 344 13.03 -1.47 -13.80
C GLU A 344 13.42 -2.56 -14.80
N ARG A 345 14.59 -3.22 -14.65
CA ARG A 345 14.98 -4.33 -15.54
C ARG A 345 14.02 -5.52 -15.40
N VAL A 346 13.54 -5.78 -14.17
CA VAL A 346 12.58 -6.84 -13.91
C VAL A 346 11.20 -6.42 -14.38
N ARG A 347 10.82 -5.15 -14.15
CA ARG A 347 9.53 -4.61 -14.61
C ARG A 347 9.40 -4.61 -16.12
N GLU A 348 10.46 -4.28 -16.85
CA GLU A 348 10.51 -4.40 -18.31
C GLU A 348 10.36 -5.86 -18.77
N ALA A 349 10.95 -6.81 -18.05
CA ALA A 349 10.94 -8.21 -18.43
C ALA A 349 9.64 -8.96 -18.05
N LYS A 350 9.00 -8.60 -16.93
CA LYS A 350 7.87 -9.36 -16.33
C LYS A 350 6.76 -8.51 -15.69
N GLY A 351 6.85 -7.20 -15.78
CA GLY A 351 5.96 -6.30 -15.05
C GLY A 351 6.22 -6.31 -13.54
N ALA A 352 5.22 -5.89 -12.77
CA ALA A 352 5.27 -5.86 -11.32
C ALA A 352 4.07 -6.63 -10.73
N LYS A 353 4.24 -7.20 -9.55
CA LYS A 353 3.19 -7.90 -8.82
C LYS A 353 2.59 -6.94 -7.79
N LYS A 354 1.27 -6.80 -7.85
CA LYS A 354 0.47 -6.02 -6.90
C LYS A 354 -0.13 -6.97 -5.86
N VAL A 355 0.17 -6.75 -4.59
CA VAL A 355 -0.32 -7.60 -3.50
C VAL A 355 -1.18 -6.77 -2.56
N ILE A 356 -2.43 -7.18 -2.36
CA ILE A 356 -3.38 -6.57 -1.41
C ILE A 356 -3.41 -7.39 -0.13
N LEU A 357 -3.18 -6.75 1.01
CA LEU A 357 -3.08 -7.38 2.33
C LEU A 357 -4.43 -7.36 3.04
N ASN A 358 -5.31 -8.30 2.69
CA ASN A 358 -6.74 -8.23 3.03
C ASN A 358 -7.04 -8.27 4.54
N ASN A 359 -6.27 -9.00 5.33
CA ASN A 359 -6.44 -9.02 6.78
C ASN A 359 -5.99 -7.69 7.44
N VAL A 360 -4.92 -7.08 6.94
CA VAL A 360 -4.45 -5.74 7.38
C VAL A 360 -5.47 -4.66 6.98
N LEU A 361 -5.93 -4.71 5.73
CA LEU A 361 -6.94 -3.80 5.21
C LEU A 361 -8.27 -3.96 5.96
N GLY A 362 -8.69 -5.20 6.23
CA GLY A 362 -9.88 -5.50 7.03
C GLY A 362 -9.82 -4.93 8.44
N ALA A 363 -8.68 -5.08 9.12
CA ALA A 363 -8.45 -4.49 10.44
C ALA A 363 -8.55 -2.96 10.43
N LYS A 364 -7.92 -2.31 9.43
CA LYS A 364 -8.01 -0.85 9.24
C LYS A 364 -9.43 -0.40 8.89
N TYR A 365 -10.17 -1.18 8.13
CA TYR A 365 -11.58 -0.88 7.87
C TYR A 365 -12.39 -0.86 9.17
N ASP A 366 -12.31 -1.94 9.95
CA ASP A 366 -13.13 -2.12 11.15
C ASP A 366 -12.80 -1.11 12.24
N LEU A 367 -11.51 -0.81 12.44
CA LEU A 367 -11.03 0.04 13.54
C LEU A 367 -10.90 1.53 13.17
N ILE A 368 -10.82 1.86 11.87
CA ILE A 368 -10.49 3.21 11.41
C ILE A 368 -11.55 3.73 10.44
N LEU A 369 -11.69 3.12 9.26
CA LEU A 369 -12.56 3.68 8.21
C LEU A 369 -14.04 3.70 8.63
N ALA A 370 -14.58 2.58 9.11
CA ALA A 370 -15.99 2.53 9.50
C ALA A 370 -16.32 3.48 10.69
N PRO A 371 -15.49 3.58 11.74
CA PRO A 371 -15.64 4.63 12.76
C PRO A 371 -15.53 6.06 12.21
N ILE A 372 -14.61 6.33 11.28
CA ILE A 372 -14.53 7.62 10.59
C ILE A 372 -15.81 7.90 9.82
N GLY A 373 -16.36 6.91 9.10
CA GLY A 373 -17.61 7.06 8.36
C GLY A 373 -18.78 7.55 9.23
N LYS A 374 -18.86 7.10 10.49
CA LYS A 374 -19.86 7.56 11.48
C LYS A 374 -19.65 9.02 11.92
N ARG A 375 -18.43 9.56 11.78
CA ARG A 375 -18.09 10.97 12.05
C ARG A 375 -18.17 11.84 10.81
N VAL A 376 -17.99 11.27 9.62
CA VAL A 376 -17.97 12.01 8.35
C VAL A 376 -19.39 12.18 7.80
N LEU A 377 -20.15 11.09 7.73
CA LEU A 377 -21.42 11.04 6.99
C LEU A 377 -22.63 11.15 7.93
N VAL A 378 -23.73 11.66 7.38
CA VAL A 378 -25.05 11.54 8.04
C VAL A 378 -25.38 10.06 8.31
N PRO A 379 -26.07 9.72 9.42
CA PRO A 379 -26.17 8.35 9.91
C PRO A 379 -26.68 7.32 8.88
N LYS A 380 -27.64 7.72 8.03
CA LYS A 380 -28.17 6.84 6.97
C LYS A 380 -27.09 6.43 5.96
N GLN A 381 -26.21 7.36 5.57
CA GLN A 381 -25.13 7.09 4.61
C GLN A 381 -23.92 6.46 5.29
N ALA A 382 -23.61 6.82 6.54
CA ALA A 382 -22.56 6.16 7.31
C ALA A 382 -22.79 4.63 7.43
N ALA A 383 -24.06 4.22 7.58
CA ALA A 383 -24.45 2.80 7.62
C ALA A 383 -24.25 2.03 6.30
N LEU A 384 -23.99 2.73 5.18
CA LEU A 384 -23.72 2.11 3.89
C LEU A 384 -22.24 1.76 3.67
N THR A 385 -21.35 2.21 4.56
CA THR A 385 -19.93 1.87 4.48
C THR A 385 -19.75 0.34 4.58
N VAL A 386 -18.93 -0.23 3.69
CA VAL A 386 -18.68 -1.69 3.65
C VAL A 386 -17.23 -2.00 3.31
N LYS A 387 -16.68 -3.03 3.97
CA LYS A 387 -15.28 -3.47 3.86
C LYS A 387 -14.87 -3.78 2.41
N LYS A 388 -15.77 -4.43 1.67
CA LYS A 388 -15.58 -4.78 0.25
C LYS A 388 -15.16 -3.59 -0.62
N TYR A 389 -15.75 -2.40 -0.41
CA TYR A 389 -15.38 -1.23 -1.22
C TYR A 389 -14.11 -0.53 -0.77
N MET A 390 -13.61 -0.76 0.46
CA MET A 390 -12.24 -0.36 0.80
C MET A 390 -11.22 -1.24 0.07
N ALA A 391 -11.47 -2.56 0.01
CA ALA A 391 -10.62 -3.50 -0.71
C ALA A 391 -10.64 -3.23 -2.22
N ASN A 392 -11.83 -3.08 -2.82
CA ASN A 392 -11.96 -2.74 -4.23
C ASN A 392 -11.35 -1.38 -4.55
N ASN A 393 -11.57 -0.34 -3.73
CA ASN A 393 -10.93 0.96 -3.99
C ASN A 393 -9.40 0.84 -3.99
N THR A 394 -8.83 0.09 -3.04
CA THR A 394 -7.38 -0.14 -2.99
C THR A 394 -6.90 -0.87 -4.25
N LEU A 395 -7.57 -1.95 -4.64
CA LEU A 395 -7.24 -2.67 -5.87
C LEU A 395 -7.30 -1.79 -7.11
N PHE A 396 -8.40 -1.08 -7.30
CA PHE A 396 -8.61 -0.28 -8.50
C PHE A 396 -7.74 0.98 -8.52
N HIS A 397 -7.32 1.49 -7.36
CA HIS A 397 -6.25 2.46 -7.23
C HIS A 397 -4.93 1.91 -7.82
N GLU A 398 -4.49 0.73 -7.37
CA GLU A 398 -3.27 0.08 -7.89
C GLU A 398 -3.34 -0.20 -9.41
N LEU A 399 -4.51 -0.59 -9.91
CA LEU A 399 -4.72 -0.76 -11.35
C LEU A 399 -4.61 0.58 -12.10
N SER A 400 -5.17 1.64 -11.52
CA SER A 400 -5.21 2.98 -12.12
C SER A 400 -3.84 3.65 -12.22
N HIS A 401 -2.85 3.27 -11.40
CA HIS A 401 -1.46 3.67 -11.62
C HIS A 401 -0.92 3.23 -12.99
N SER A 402 -1.43 2.10 -13.51
CA SER A 402 -1.03 1.55 -14.81
C SER A 402 -1.80 2.16 -15.98
N LEU A 403 -2.72 3.10 -15.72
CA LEU A 403 -3.58 3.73 -16.73
C LEU A 403 -3.29 5.22 -16.90
N GLY A 404 -3.67 5.77 -18.04
CA GLY A 404 -3.49 7.16 -18.42
C GLY A 404 -2.05 7.55 -18.83
N PRO A 405 -1.77 8.85 -18.91
CA PRO A 405 -0.47 9.37 -19.37
C PRO A 405 0.70 8.88 -18.52
N GLY A 406 1.82 8.57 -19.16
CA GLY A 406 3.06 8.17 -18.50
C GLY A 406 4.27 8.79 -19.20
N ASN A 407 4.59 8.25 -20.38
CA ASN A 407 5.42 8.95 -21.36
C ASN A 407 4.51 9.89 -22.17
N ILE A 408 5.02 11.08 -22.46
CA ILE A 408 4.30 12.15 -23.16
C ILE A 408 5.26 12.87 -24.11
N THR A 409 4.71 13.52 -25.13
CA THR A 409 5.48 14.36 -26.06
C THR A 409 5.09 15.83 -25.86
N ILE A 410 6.04 16.66 -25.43
CA ILE A 410 5.85 18.11 -25.25
C ILE A 410 6.69 18.84 -26.30
N ASP A 411 6.05 19.61 -27.17
CA ASP A 411 6.73 20.36 -28.25
C ASP A 411 7.70 19.51 -29.10
N GLY A 412 7.32 18.25 -29.37
CA GLY A 412 8.13 17.29 -30.14
C GLY A 412 9.27 16.62 -29.35
N ARG A 413 9.38 16.89 -28.05
CA ARG A 413 10.33 16.24 -27.14
C ARG A 413 9.64 15.13 -26.35
N GLU A 414 10.17 13.92 -26.48
CA GLU A 414 9.80 12.79 -25.62
C GLU A 414 10.24 13.05 -24.18
N THR A 415 9.32 12.88 -23.25
CA THR A 415 9.52 13.09 -21.81
C THR A 415 8.53 12.23 -21.02
N SER A 416 8.48 12.38 -19.71
CA SER A 416 7.49 11.73 -18.85
C SER A 416 6.72 12.73 -18.01
N VAL A 417 5.52 12.34 -17.57
CA VAL A 417 4.68 13.14 -16.65
C VAL A 417 5.48 13.56 -15.42
N ASN A 418 6.24 12.64 -14.81
CA ASN A 418 7.03 12.93 -13.62
C ASN A 418 8.15 13.94 -13.92
N ALA A 419 8.85 13.79 -15.05
CA ALA A 419 9.90 14.72 -15.44
C ALA A 419 9.40 16.16 -15.62
N GLU A 420 8.21 16.35 -16.20
CA GLU A 420 7.64 17.69 -16.39
C GLU A 420 7.00 18.25 -15.11
N LEU A 421 6.33 17.42 -14.30
CA LEU A 421 5.59 17.86 -13.11
C LEU A 421 6.43 17.91 -11.82
N LYS A 422 7.61 17.28 -11.81
CA LYS A 422 8.61 17.36 -10.72
C LYS A 422 7.98 17.03 -9.36
N GLU A 423 8.17 17.90 -8.35
CA GLU A 423 7.68 17.71 -6.99
C GLU A 423 6.14 17.70 -6.86
N LEU A 424 5.42 18.10 -7.92
CA LEU A 424 3.96 18.03 -7.96
C LEU A 424 3.46 16.65 -8.39
N SER A 425 4.32 15.83 -9.01
CA SER A 425 3.96 14.57 -9.65
C SER A 425 3.28 13.60 -8.68
N SER A 426 3.88 13.33 -7.51
CA SER A 426 3.39 12.28 -6.61
C SER A 426 1.98 12.56 -6.10
N GLY A 427 1.70 13.77 -5.61
CA GLY A 427 0.35 14.12 -5.11
C GLY A 427 -0.72 14.09 -6.20
N LEU A 428 -0.36 14.39 -7.45
CA LEU A 428 -1.27 14.32 -8.60
C LEU A 428 -1.51 12.88 -9.05
N GLU A 429 -0.47 12.06 -9.09
CA GLU A 429 -0.58 10.65 -9.45
C GLU A 429 -1.42 9.87 -8.44
N GLU A 430 -1.25 10.14 -7.14
CA GLU A 430 -2.09 9.56 -6.09
C GLU A 430 -3.55 10.00 -6.21
N GLY A 431 -3.79 11.31 -6.40
CA GLY A 431 -5.13 11.83 -6.61
C GLY A 431 -5.81 11.25 -7.85
N LYS A 432 -5.04 11.03 -8.94
CA LYS A 432 -5.50 10.37 -10.16
C LYS A 432 -5.87 8.92 -9.86
N ALA A 433 -4.97 8.14 -9.27
CA ALA A 433 -5.18 6.72 -9.01
C ALA A 433 -6.40 6.48 -8.12
N ASP A 434 -6.59 7.30 -7.08
CA ASP A 434 -7.78 7.24 -6.22
C ASP A 434 -9.10 7.45 -7.01
N VAL A 435 -9.26 8.60 -7.68
CA VAL A 435 -10.54 8.91 -8.33
C VAL A 435 -10.78 8.05 -9.57
N MET A 436 -9.73 7.74 -10.32
CA MET A 436 -9.78 6.80 -11.45
C MET A 436 -10.12 5.38 -10.97
N GLY A 437 -9.68 4.98 -9.78
CA GLY A 437 -10.08 3.73 -9.17
C GLY A 437 -11.59 3.64 -8.99
N ILE A 438 -12.22 4.69 -8.46
CA ILE A 438 -13.69 4.77 -8.35
C ILE A 438 -14.37 4.79 -9.72
N TYR A 439 -13.83 5.55 -10.68
CA TYR A 439 -14.32 5.57 -12.05
C TYR A 439 -14.33 4.17 -12.69
N ASN A 440 -13.25 3.42 -12.52
CA ASN A 440 -13.14 2.06 -13.06
C ASN A 440 -14.02 1.05 -12.32
N ILE A 441 -14.28 1.23 -11.01
CA ILE A 441 -15.28 0.42 -10.30
C ILE A 441 -16.68 0.67 -10.88
N LEU A 442 -17.04 1.93 -11.15
CA LEU A 442 -18.32 2.28 -11.77
C LEU A 442 -18.44 1.67 -13.17
N TYR A 443 -17.36 1.69 -13.96
CA TYR A 443 -17.31 1.02 -15.25
C TYR A 443 -17.49 -0.50 -15.14
N MET A 444 -16.89 -1.15 -14.13
CA MET A 444 -17.13 -2.57 -13.86
C MET A 444 -18.56 -2.85 -13.41
N MET A 445 -19.21 -1.92 -12.70
CA MET A 445 -20.64 -2.03 -12.37
C MET A 445 -21.50 -1.94 -13.63
N GLU A 446 -21.22 -1.01 -14.55
CA GLU A 446 -21.92 -0.87 -15.82
C GLU A 446 -21.83 -2.15 -16.68
N ARG A 447 -20.68 -2.81 -16.65
CA ARG A 447 -20.44 -4.08 -17.35
C ARG A 447 -21.06 -5.31 -16.66
N GLY A 448 -21.62 -5.15 -15.45
CA GLY A 448 -22.17 -6.25 -14.66
C GLY A 448 -21.12 -7.12 -13.96
N GLU A 449 -19.86 -6.68 -13.91
CA GLU A 449 -18.77 -7.36 -13.20
C GLU A 449 -18.78 -7.11 -11.69
N LEU A 450 -19.45 -6.02 -11.28
CA LEU A 450 -19.76 -5.64 -9.90
C LEU A 450 -21.24 -5.21 -9.79
N PRO A 451 -21.88 -5.36 -8.62
CA PRO A 451 -23.31 -5.07 -8.47
C PRO A 451 -23.62 -3.57 -8.48
N VAL A 452 -24.37 -3.09 -9.48
CA VAL A 452 -24.84 -1.69 -9.56
C VAL A 452 -25.67 -1.28 -8.34
N SER A 453 -26.40 -2.21 -7.73
CA SER A 453 -27.24 -1.96 -6.54
C SER A 453 -26.46 -1.48 -5.32
N GLU A 454 -25.14 -1.64 -5.32
CA GLU A 454 -24.27 -1.26 -4.20
C GLU A 454 -23.50 0.05 -4.45
N LYS A 455 -23.84 0.80 -5.50
CA LYS A 455 -23.19 2.07 -5.84
C LYS A 455 -23.16 3.08 -4.68
N GLU A 456 -24.22 3.16 -3.88
CA GLU A 456 -24.25 4.07 -2.71
C GLU A 456 -23.26 3.63 -1.62
N SER A 457 -23.05 2.32 -1.45
CA SER A 457 -22.06 1.76 -0.53
C SER A 457 -20.63 2.03 -0.98
N LEU A 458 -20.36 1.98 -2.29
CA LEU A 458 -19.09 2.43 -2.86
C LEU A 458 -18.82 3.88 -2.49
N PHE A 459 -19.76 4.79 -2.78
CA PHE A 459 -19.59 6.23 -2.53
C PHE A 459 -19.43 6.56 -1.05
N ALA A 460 -20.24 5.95 -0.17
CA ALA A 460 -20.12 6.15 1.27
C ALA A 460 -18.75 5.70 1.81
N THR A 461 -18.28 4.54 1.36
CA THR A 461 -16.97 3.98 1.79
C THR A 461 -15.83 4.84 1.28
N TYR A 462 -15.83 5.16 0.00
CA TYR A 462 -14.82 5.99 -0.66
C TYR A 462 -14.71 7.39 -0.03
N PHE A 463 -15.83 8.10 0.11
CA PHE A 463 -15.81 9.45 0.65
C PHE A 463 -15.36 9.48 2.12
N SER A 464 -15.77 8.49 2.93
CA SER A 464 -15.28 8.32 4.30
C SER A 464 -13.76 8.05 4.32
N GLY A 465 -13.26 7.29 3.34
CA GLY A 465 -11.84 6.99 3.15
C GLY A 465 -10.99 8.24 2.91
N LEU A 466 -11.51 9.29 2.28
CA LEU A 466 -10.78 10.54 2.08
C LEU A 466 -10.32 11.16 3.40
N PHE A 467 -11.16 11.11 4.44
CA PHE A 467 -10.82 11.64 5.77
C PHE A 467 -9.78 10.78 6.50
N ARG A 468 -9.72 9.48 6.23
CA ARG A 468 -8.63 8.62 6.72
C ARG A 468 -7.29 9.07 6.11
N SER A 469 -7.25 9.31 4.81
CA SER A 469 -6.03 9.73 4.11
C SER A 469 -5.58 11.14 4.50
N VAL A 470 -6.52 12.11 4.51
CA VAL A 470 -6.23 13.51 4.86
C VAL A 470 -5.69 13.65 6.30
N ARG A 471 -6.04 12.73 7.20
CA ARG A 471 -5.57 12.71 8.59
C ARG A 471 -4.05 12.59 8.70
N PHE A 472 -3.35 12.06 7.68
CA PHE A 472 -1.89 12.01 7.64
C PHE A 472 -1.23 13.36 7.33
N GLY A 473 -2.01 14.41 7.04
CA GLY A 473 -1.51 15.75 6.73
C GLY A 473 -1.23 15.94 5.24
N THR A 474 -1.62 17.08 4.70
CA THR A 474 -1.61 17.38 3.25
C THR A 474 -0.22 17.49 2.62
N ASP A 475 0.84 17.39 3.41
CA ASP A 475 2.21 17.29 2.90
C ASP A 475 2.49 15.90 2.31
N ALA A 476 1.80 14.86 2.80
CA ALA A 476 1.85 13.52 2.23
C ALA A 476 1.09 13.45 0.89
N ALA A 477 1.64 12.72 -0.09
CA ALA A 477 1.09 12.64 -1.45
C ALA A 477 -0.38 12.15 -1.49
N HIS A 478 -0.69 11.03 -0.83
CA HIS A 478 -2.07 10.50 -0.75
C HIS A 478 -3.03 11.49 -0.07
N ALA A 479 -2.61 12.14 1.01
CA ALA A 479 -3.43 13.12 1.72
C ALA A 479 -3.73 14.35 0.85
N LYS A 480 -2.75 14.79 0.06
CA LYS A 480 -2.90 15.86 -0.93
C LYS A 480 -3.90 15.47 -2.01
N GLY A 481 -3.77 14.28 -2.58
CA GLY A 481 -4.73 13.71 -3.54
C GLY A 481 -6.15 13.65 -2.98
N ALA A 482 -6.31 13.19 -1.74
CA ALA A 482 -7.62 13.11 -1.08
C ALA A 482 -8.23 14.49 -0.78
N ALA A 483 -7.41 15.50 -0.43
CA ALA A 483 -7.88 16.87 -0.23
C ALA A 483 -8.43 17.50 -1.52
N ILE A 484 -7.79 17.23 -2.66
CA ILE A 484 -8.28 17.65 -3.99
C ILE A 484 -9.66 17.08 -4.27
N GLN A 485 -9.79 15.76 -4.12
CA GLN A 485 -11.06 15.04 -4.33
C GLN A 485 -12.16 15.60 -3.43
N TYR A 486 -11.87 15.76 -2.14
CA TYR A 486 -12.78 16.39 -1.19
C TYR A 486 -13.24 17.78 -1.66
N SER A 487 -12.30 18.69 -1.93
CA SER A 487 -12.62 20.07 -2.33
C SER A 487 -13.42 20.13 -3.63
N TYR A 488 -13.11 19.27 -4.59
CA TYR A 488 -13.84 19.20 -5.85
C TYR A 488 -15.29 18.74 -5.64
N TYR A 489 -15.53 17.73 -4.81
CA TYR A 489 -16.89 17.27 -4.49
C TYR A 489 -17.70 18.30 -3.71
N ARG A 490 -17.03 19.14 -2.91
CA ARG A 490 -17.66 20.29 -2.25
C ARG A 490 -18.05 21.36 -3.27
N GLU A 491 -17.15 21.72 -4.18
CA GLU A 491 -17.39 22.75 -5.20
C GLU A 491 -18.54 22.38 -6.15
N THR A 492 -18.61 21.11 -6.56
CA THR A 492 -19.64 20.62 -7.49
C THR A 492 -21.00 20.34 -6.85
N GLY A 493 -21.10 20.39 -5.51
CA GLY A 493 -22.32 20.01 -4.79
C GLY A 493 -22.56 18.49 -4.76
N ALA A 494 -21.59 17.68 -5.19
CA ALA A 494 -21.58 16.23 -5.00
C ALA A 494 -21.58 15.85 -3.51
N VAL A 495 -21.04 16.72 -2.65
CA VAL A 495 -21.13 16.62 -1.19
C VAL A 495 -21.52 17.94 -0.55
N SER A 496 -22.58 17.91 0.26
CA SER A 496 -23.07 19.04 1.05
C SER A 496 -22.86 18.83 2.54
N TRP A 497 -22.82 19.92 3.32
CA TRP A 497 -22.82 19.88 4.77
C TRP A 497 -24.23 19.97 5.34
N ASP A 498 -24.54 19.12 6.31
CA ASP A 498 -25.78 19.18 7.09
C ASP A 498 -25.50 19.92 8.41
N GLU A 499 -25.96 21.16 8.50
CA GLU A 499 -25.73 22.02 9.68
C GLU A 499 -26.35 21.48 10.97
N LYS A 500 -27.46 20.72 10.89
CA LYS A 500 -28.11 20.22 12.10
C LYS A 500 -27.36 19.02 12.67
N GLN A 501 -26.86 18.17 11.78
CA GLN A 501 -26.16 16.96 12.15
C GLN A 501 -24.66 17.20 12.32
N GLN A 502 -24.14 18.31 11.78
CA GLN A 502 -22.71 18.62 11.68
C GLN A 502 -21.97 17.46 10.99
N ARG A 503 -22.50 17.01 9.85
CA ARG A 503 -21.99 15.88 9.05
C ARG A 503 -22.14 16.16 7.56
N PHE A 504 -21.35 15.48 6.73
CA PHE A 504 -21.49 15.54 5.29
C PHE A 504 -22.61 14.62 4.77
N LYS A 505 -23.21 15.01 3.66
CA LYS A 505 -24.20 14.25 2.90
C LYS A 505 -23.76 14.17 1.45
N ILE A 506 -23.67 12.96 0.93
CA ILE A 506 -23.40 12.68 -0.47
C ILE A 506 -24.67 12.90 -1.29
N ASN A 507 -24.55 13.60 -2.42
CA ASN A 507 -25.58 13.72 -3.44
C ASN A 507 -25.33 12.71 -4.56
N HIS A 508 -25.99 11.56 -4.50
CA HIS A 508 -25.78 10.46 -5.45
C HIS A 508 -26.11 10.84 -6.90
N GLU A 509 -26.98 11.83 -7.14
CA GLU A 509 -27.34 12.27 -8.51
C GLU A 509 -26.18 13.00 -9.22
N VAL A 510 -25.25 13.58 -8.46
CA VAL A 510 -24.15 14.41 -8.98
C VAL A 510 -22.80 13.74 -8.79
N PHE A 511 -22.66 12.88 -7.78
CA PHE A 511 -21.37 12.31 -7.37
C PHE A 511 -20.67 11.52 -8.48
N GLU A 512 -21.41 10.70 -9.23
CA GLU A 512 -20.87 9.90 -10.33
C GLU A 512 -20.27 10.76 -11.45
N GLN A 513 -20.97 11.84 -11.85
CA GLN A 513 -20.44 12.78 -12.83
C GLN A 513 -19.20 13.51 -12.30
N ALA A 514 -19.21 13.91 -11.02
CA ALA A 514 -18.06 14.57 -10.40
C ALA A 514 -16.82 13.66 -10.35
N VAL A 515 -16.99 12.36 -10.13
CA VAL A 515 -15.89 11.37 -10.25
C VAL A 515 -15.33 11.38 -11.67
N SER A 516 -16.19 11.23 -12.68
CA SER A 516 -15.79 11.23 -14.10
C SER A 516 -15.05 12.51 -14.52
N ASP A 517 -15.60 13.67 -14.16
CA ASP A 517 -15.03 14.97 -14.51
C ASP A 517 -13.66 15.15 -13.86
N LEU A 518 -13.52 14.80 -12.57
CA LEU A 518 -12.26 14.91 -11.85
C LEU A 518 -11.20 13.94 -12.39
N THR A 519 -11.57 12.70 -12.72
CA THR A 519 -10.68 11.76 -13.43
C THR A 519 -10.15 12.38 -14.72
N GLY A 520 -11.04 12.96 -15.54
CA GLY A 520 -10.65 13.64 -16.78
C GLY A 520 -9.75 14.85 -16.56
N MET A 521 -9.95 15.61 -15.48
CA MET A 521 -9.07 16.75 -15.13
C MET A 521 -7.65 16.30 -14.80
N PHE A 522 -7.47 15.29 -13.94
CA PHE A 522 -6.16 14.76 -13.60
C PHE A 522 -5.40 14.28 -14.84
N ILE A 523 -6.06 13.49 -15.71
CA ILE A 523 -5.46 12.96 -16.93
C ILE A 523 -5.01 14.09 -17.86
N ARG A 524 -5.83 15.13 -18.07
CA ARG A 524 -5.46 16.25 -18.95
C ARG A 524 -4.28 17.04 -18.40
N ILE A 525 -4.23 17.27 -17.10
CA ILE A 525 -3.10 17.97 -16.44
C ILE A 525 -1.82 17.19 -16.66
N GLN A 526 -1.84 15.88 -16.38
CA GLN A 526 -0.67 15.02 -16.58
C GLN A 526 -0.27 14.92 -18.05
N GLY A 527 -1.22 14.68 -18.94
CA GLY A 527 -0.95 14.48 -20.36
C GLY A 527 -0.47 15.73 -21.11
N ASN A 528 -0.74 16.93 -20.58
CA ASN A 528 -0.18 18.17 -21.12
C ASN A 528 1.20 18.51 -20.53
N GLY A 529 1.65 17.82 -19.46
CA GLY A 529 2.94 18.11 -18.81
C GLY A 529 3.08 19.54 -18.30
N ASP A 530 1.97 20.25 -18.08
CA ASP A 530 1.97 21.68 -17.75
C ASP A 530 2.11 21.87 -16.23
N TYR A 531 3.34 22.14 -15.81
CA TYR A 531 3.67 22.37 -14.39
C TYR A 531 2.88 23.53 -13.78
N GLU A 532 2.66 24.63 -14.50
CA GLU A 532 1.96 25.80 -13.96
C GLU A 532 0.46 25.53 -13.82
N ALA A 533 -0.15 24.82 -14.79
CA ALA A 533 -1.53 24.37 -14.67
C ALA A 533 -1.71 23.37 -13.52
N ALA A 534 -0.77 22.43 -13.36
CA ALA A 534 -0.73 21.49 -12.25
C ALA A 534 -0.64 22.22 -10.90
N LYS A 535 0.26 23.20 -10.80
CA LYS A 535 0.40 24.04 -9.61
C LYS A 535 -0.88 24.81 -9.30
N ALA A 536 -1.50 25.44 -10.30
CA ALA A 536 -2.75 26.17 -10.13
C ALA A 536 -3.91 25.27 -9.69
N PHE A 537 -3.97 24.04 -10.23
CA PHE A 537 -4.95 23.04 -9.82
C PHE A 537 -4.78 22.62 -8.35
N LEU A 538 -3.54 22.37 -7.91
CA LEU A 538 -3.22 22.07 -6.52
C LEU A 538 -3.52 23.26 -5.60
N ASP A 539 -3.10 24.47 -5.98
CA ASP A 539 -3.36 25.70 -5.23
C ASP A 539 -4.87 25.94 -5.06
N LYS A 540 -5.70 25.49 -6.00
CA LYS A 540 -7.15 25.58 -5.91
C LYS A 540 -7.74 24.50 -4.99
N TYR A 541 -7.45 23.23 -5.26
CA TYR A 541 -8.20 22.11 -4.70
C TYR A 541 -7.52 21.37 -3.53
N ALA A 542 -6.20 21.46 -3.36
CA ALA A 542 -5.50 20.79 -2.24
C ALA A 542 -5.68 21.55 -0.91
N LYS A 543 -6.93 21.92 -0.59
CA LYS A 543 -7.33 22.71 0.57
C LYS A 543 -8.47 22.02 1.29
N LEU A 544 -8.64 22.36 2.57
CA LEU A 544 -9.74 21.86 3.41
C LEU A 544 -10.47 23.06 4.01
N ASP A 545 -11.79 23.04 3.92
CA ASP A 545 -12.66 24.07 4.49
C ASP A 545 -12.80 23.92 6.02
N ALA A 546 -13.60 24.79 6.64
CA ALA A 546 -13.81 24.76 8.09
C ALA A 546 -14.53 23.48 8.56
N GLU A 547 -15.44 22.95 7.75
CA GLU A 547 -16.26 21.78 8.10
C GLU A 547 -15.43 20.50 8.04
N ALA A 548 -14.53 20.36 7.06
CA ALA A 548 -13.55 19.29 7.05
C ALA A 548 -12.69 19.30 8.32
N LYS A 549 -12.24 20.48 8.75
CA LYS A 549 -11.45 20.63 9.98
C LYS A 549 -12.24 20.29 11.24
N ILE A 550 -13.54 20.62 11.30
CA ILE A 550 -14.43 20.18 12.38
C ILE A 550 -14.42 18.65 12.48
N ILE A 551 -14.59 17.95 11.36
CA ILE A 551 -14.58 16.48 11.36
C ILE A 551 -13.21 15.92 11.76
N LEU A 552 -12.11 16.45 11.19
CA LEU A 552 -10.76 15.98 11.53
C LEU A 552 -10.43 16.16 13.02
N ASN A 553 -10.90 17.24 13.64
CA ASN A 553 -10.77 17.47 15.08
C ASN A 553 -11.73 16.59 15.92
N ASP A 554 -12.75 16.00 15.31
CA ASP A 554 -13.71 15.07 15.95
C ASP A 554 -13.36 13.58 15.71
N LEU A 555 -12.14 13.28 15.24
CA LEU A 555 -11.66 11.90 15.06
C LEU A 555 -10.95 11.35 16.32
N ASP A 556 -10.97 12.09 17.43
CA ASP A 556 -10.43 11.64 18.70
C ASP A 556 -11.07 10.30 19.14
N GLY A 557 -10.21 9.42 19.67
CA GLY A 557 -10.60 8.06 20.06
C GLY A 557 -10.61 7.04 18.92
N ILE A 558 -10.44 7.45 17.66
CA ILE A 558 -10.20 6.54 16.53
C ILE A 558 -8.68 6.41 16.33
N PRO A 559 -8.08 5.20 16.31
CA PRO A 559 -6.65 5.06 16.06
C PRO A 559 -6.26 5.61 14.68
N TYR A 560 -5.03 6.12 14.55
CA TYR A 560 -4.47 6.46 13.24
C TYR A 560 -4.14 5.21 12.45
N ASP A 561 -3.63 4.19 13.14
CA ASP A 561 -3.34 2.92 12.52
C ASP A 561 -3.37 1.72 13.48
N ILE A 562 -2.97 0.55 13.00
CA ILE A 562 -2.89 -0.68 13.76
C ILE A 562 -1.43 -1.03 14.13
N ARG A 563 -1.27 -1.79 15.21
CA ARG A 563 -0.03 -2.48 15.58
C ARG A 563 -0.29 -3.99 15.53
N PRO A 564 0.12 -4.69 14.47
CA PRO A 564 -0.08 -6.12 14.35
C PRO A 564 0.60 -6.91 15.47
N ILE A 565 -0.09 -7.93 15.98
CA ILE A 565 0.46 -8.97 16.85
C ILE A 565 0.37 -10.26 16.04
N TYR A 566 1.50 -10.65 15.46
CA TYR A 566 1.59 -11.86 14.64
C TYR A 566 1.68 -13.13 15.50
N PRO A 567 1.21 -14.28 14.98
CA PRO A 567 1.37 -15.56 15.65
C PRO A 567 2.85 -15.97 15.70
N LYS A 568 3.23 -16.75 16.70
CA LYS A 568 4.59 -17.33 16.77
C LYS A 568 4.82 -18.45 15.73
N GLY A 569 3.73 -18.97 15.17
CA GLY A 569 3.68 -20.00 14.15
C GLY A 569 2.22 -20.35 13.82
N ILE A 570 2.03 -21.06 12.72
CA ILE A 570 0.73 -21.51 12.20
C ILE A 570 0.63 -23.04 12.12
#